data_AF-A0A660PS02-F1
#
_entry.id   AF-A0A660PS02-F1
#
_cell.length_a   1.000
_cell.length_b   1.000
_cell.length_c   1.000
_cell.angle_alpha   90.00
_cell.angle_beta   90.00
_cell.angle_gamma   90.00
#
_symmetry.space_group_name_H-M   'P 1'
#
loop_
_entity.id
_entity.type
_entity.pdbx_description
1 polymer ?
#
loop_
_entity_poly.entity_id
_entity_poly.type
_entity_poly.pdbx_seq_one_letter_code
_entity_poly.pdbx_strand_id
1 'polypeptide(L)'
;MIDVIKLMVVFAGIVIALRKDLFVGYTLFLASLLVAILFNLSIFEILNNYKEVFISHRFLNLLGIIFLITFLGKISKEIGCLDRMVSASKDLKGGARTAAATMPLLVGMMPMPGGALLSAPLVGKVLPREKYSAEFATAVNYWSRHVIEFFWPIYP
;
A
#
# COMPACT_ATOMS: atom_id res chain seq x y z
N MET A 1 -9.27 6.03 -33.54
CA MET A 1 -9.54 7.31 -32.82
C MET A 1 -10.65 7.17 -31.79
N ILE A 2 -11.78 6.54 -32.12
CA ILE A 2 -12.90 6.33 -31.17
C ILE A 2 -12.47 5.53 -29.92
N ASP A 3 -11.62 4.50 -30.07
CA ASP A 3 -11.16 3.70 -28.92
C ASP A 3 -10.32 4.51 -27.93
N VAL A 4 -9.53 5.46 -28.43
CA VAL A 4 -8.74 6.39 -27.60
C VAL A 4 -9.68 7.29 -26.79
N ILE A 5 -10.76 7.77 -27.40
CA ILE A 5 -11.77 8.58 -26.70
C ILE A 5 -12.45 7.76 -25.60
N LYS A 6 -12.84 6.50 -25.88
CA LYS A 6 -13.41 5.60 -24.87
C LYS A 6 -12.47 5.37 -23.69
N LEU A 7 -11.19 5.12 -23.97
CA LEU A 7 -10.17 4.95 -22.91
C LEU A 7 -9.95 6.25 -22.12
N MET A 8 -9.94 7.40 -22.78
CA MET A 8 -9.84 8.71 -22.11
C MET A 8 -11.02 8.96 -21.17
N VAL A 9 -12.25 8.57 -21.56
CA VAL A 9 -13.43 8.68 -20.70
C VAL A 9 -13.28 7.81 -19.45
N VAL A 10 -12.84 6.57 -19.59
CA VAL A 10 -12.60 5.67 -18.45
C VAL A 10 -11.52 6.24 -17.54
N PHE A 11 -10.41 6.71 -18.10
CA PHE A 11 -9.31 7.30 -17.34
C PHE A 11 -9.74 8.55 -16.57
N ALA A 12 -10.46 9.46 -17.22
CA ALA A 12 -11.03 10.63 -16.57
C ALA A 12 -11.99 10.23 -15.44
N GLY A 13 -12.81 9.19 -15.65
CA GLY A 13 -13.68 8.63 -14.63
C GLY A 13 -12.93 8.13 -13.41
N ILE A 14 -11.83 7.39 -13.60
CA ILE A 14 -10.95 6.94 -12.52
C ILE A 14 -10.40 8.13 -11.75
N VAL A 15 -9.83 9.14 -12.44
CA VAL A 15 -9.24 10.32 -11.80
C VAL A 15 -10.28 11.10 -11.00
N ILE A 16 -11.48 11.30 -11.54
CA ILE A 16 -12.57 12.00 -10.85
C ILE A 16 -13.04 11.22 -9.62
N ALA A 17 -13.17 9.89 -9.73
CA ALA A 17 -13.55 9.03 -8.62
C ALA A 17 -12.53 9.07 -7.48
N LEU A 18 -11.23 8.97 -7.82
CA LEU A 18 -10.15 9.06 -6.83
C LEU A 18 -10.04 10.45 -6.19
N ARG A 19 -10.32 11.54 -6.94
CA ARG A 19 -10.40 12.90 -6.37
C ARG A 19 -11.57 13.08 -5.40
N LYS A 20 -12.59 12.24 -5.47
CA LYS A 20 -13.72 12.22 -4.53
C LYS A 20 -13.51 11.25 -3.37
N ASP A 21 -12.27 10.81 -3.15
CA ASP A 21 -11.90 9.86 -2.10
C ASP A 21 -12.68 8.52 -2.16
N LEU A 22 -13.17 8.14 -3.35
CA LEU A 22 -13.75 6.81 -3.52
C LEU A 22 -12.66 5.75 -3.36
N PHE A 23 -13.01 4.67 -2.65
CA PHE A 23 -12.09 3.57 -2.44
C PHE A 23 -11.55 3.04 -3.77
N VAL A 24 -10.22 2.88 -3.85
CA VAL A 24 -9.51 2.51 -5.08
C VAL A 24 -10.06 1.20 -5.67
N GLY A 25 -10.38 0.22 -4.81
CA GLY A 25 -10.95 -1.05 -5.25
C GLY A 25 -12.29 -0.91 -5.98
N TYR A 26 -13.22 -0.10 -5.45
CA TYR A 26 -14.51 0.14 -6.12
C TYR A 26 -14.33 0.94 -7.41
N THR A 27 -13.43 1.91 -7.39
CA THR A 27 -13.12 2.73 -8.57
C THR A 27 -12.62 1.88 -9.73
N LEU A 28 -11.65 0.99 -9.48
CA LEU A 28 -11.09 0.12 -10.51
C LEU A 28 -12.10 -0.93 -10.99
N PHE A 29 -12.93 -1.47 -10.10
CA PHE A 29 -13.98 -2.42 -10.46
C PHE A 29 -15.08 -1.79 -11.33
N LEU A 30 -15.52 -0.58 -10.98
CA LEU A 30 -16.49 0.15 -11.81
C LEU A 30 -15.88 0.57 -13.15
N ALA A 31 -14.59 0.92 -13.17
CA ALA A 31 -13.88 1.23 -14.40
C ALA A 31 -13.76 0.02 -15.32
N SER A 32 -13.48 -1.18 -14.81
CA SER A 32 -13.46 -2.41 -15.63
C SER A 32 -14.84 -2.75 -16.20
N LEU A 33 -15.91 -2.53 -15.44
CA LEU A 33 -17.28 -2.67 -15.94
C LEU A 33 -17.62 -1.63 -17.01
N LEU A 34 -17.19 -0.37 -16.82
CA LEU A 34 -17.37 0.70 -17.80
C LEU A 34 -16.64 0.39 -19.11
N VAL A 35 -15.42 -0.14 -19.03
CA VAL A 35 -14.67 -0.64 -20.20
C VAL A 35 -15.48 -1.74 -20.88
N ALA A 36 -16.00 -2.71 -20.13
CA ALA A 36 -16.77 -3.80 -20.71
C ALA A 36 -18.00 -3.31 -21.49
N ILE A 37 -18.70 -2.32 -20.94
CA ILE A 37 -19.86 -1.69 -21.59
C ILE A 37 -19.42 -0.89 -22.83
N LEU A 38 -18.39 -0.05 -22.75
CA LEU A 38 -17.95 0.81 -23.85
C LEU A 38 -17.40 0.03 -25.06
N PHE A 39 -16.86 -1.15 -24.82
CA PHE A 39 -16.36 -2.07 -25.85
C PHE A 39 -17.38 -3.14 -26.26
N ASN A 40 -18.62 -3.07 -25.77
CA ASN A 40 -19.70 -4.00 -26.09
C ASN A 40 -19.34 -5.48 -25.86
N LEU A 41 -18.61 -5.78 -24.78
CA LEU A 41 -18.34 -7.16 -24.39
C LEU A 41 -19.65 -7.85 -24.00
N SER A 42 -19.78 -9.12 -24.41
CA SER A 42 -20.94 -9.92 -24.03
C SER A 42 -20.92 -10.24 -22.53
N ILE A 43 -22.10 -10.41 -21.93
CA ILE A 43 -22.18 -10.76 -20.49
C ILE A 43 -21.45 -12.06 -20.17
N PHE A 44 -21.44 -13.01 -21.11
CA PHE A 44 -20.73 -14.28 -20.97
C PHE A 44 -19.21 -14.09 -20.95
N GLU A 45 -18.67 -13.23 -21.82
CA GLU A 45 -17.24 -12.90 -21.81
C GLU A 45 -16.85 -12.17 -20.52
N ILE A 46 -17.68 -11.26 -20.03
CA ILE A 46 -17.42 -10.55 -18.76
C ILE A 46 -17.30 -11.56 -17.62
N LEU A 47 -18.30 -12.43 -17.47
CA LEU A 47 -18.30 -13.44 -16.40
C LEU A 47 -17.14 -14.43 -16.52
N ASN A 48 -16.80 -14.86 -17.74
CA ASN A 48 -15.68 -15.78 -17.94
C ASN A 48 -14.34 -15.11 -17.60
N ASN A 49 -14.13 -13.86 -18.02
CA ASN A 49 -12.93 -13.08 -17.67
C ASN A 49 -12.78 -12.92 -16.15
N TYR A 50 -13.85 -12.57 -15.43
CA TYR A 50 -13.78 -12.49 -13.97
C TYR A 50 -13.45 -13.85 -13.34
N LYS A 51 -14.07 -14.93 -13.81
CA LYS A 51 -13.79 -16.29 -13.33
C LYS A 51 -12.32 -16.67 -13.56
N GLU A 52 -11.77 -16.36 -14.73
CA GLU A 52 -10.36 -16.58 -15.04
C GLU A 52 -9.44 -15.78 -14.12
N VAL A 53 -9.78 -14.52 -13.84
CA VAL A 53 -9.00 -13.69 -12.89
C VAL A 53 -9.00 -14.32 -11.49
N PHE A 54 -10.17 -14.74 -10.97
CA PHE A 54 -10.28 -15.31 -9.62
C PHE A 54 -9.51 -16.64 -9.46
N ILE A 55 -9.44 -17.44 -10.52
CA ILE A 55 -8.74 -18.74 -10.50
C ILE A 55 -7.27 -18.58 -10.93
N SER A 56 -6.88 -17.43 -11.47
CA SER A 56 -5.52 -17.21 -11.95
C SER A 56 -4.50 -17.37 -10.82
N HIS A 57 -3.42 -18.08 -11.13
CA HIS A 57 -2.34 -18.31 -10.17
C HIS A 57 -1.73 -17.00 -9.67
N ARG A 58 -1.65 -15.98 -10.55
CA ARG A 58 -1.16 -14.64 -10.21
C ARG A 58 -2.05 -13.95 -9.17
N PHE A 59 -3.38 -13.99 -9.34
CA PHE A 59 -4.31 -13.38 -8.40
C PHE A 59 -4.26 -14.08 -7.04
N LEU A 60 -4.33 -15.41 -7.04
CA LEU A 60 -4.31 -16.21 -5.82
C LEU A 60 -2.98 -16.05 -5.06
N ASN A 61 -1.85 -16.03 -5.76
CA ASN A 61 -0.55 -15.79 -5.13
C ASN A 61 -0.47 -14.39 -4.52
N LEU A 62 -0.89 -13.35 -5.26
CA LEU A 62 -0.86 -11.99 -4.74
C LEU A 62 -1.79 -11.82 -3.52
N LEU A 63 -3.00 -12.37 -3.62
CA LEU A 63 -3.96 -12.38 -2.52
C LEU A 63 -3.39 -13.10 -1.29
N GLY A 64 -2.80 -14.27 -1.48
CA GLY A 64 -2.16 -15.07 -0.43
C GLY A 64 -0.99 -14.33 0.21
N ILE A 65 -0.10 -13.72 -0.58
CA ILE A 65 1.04 -12.92 -0.09
C ILE A 65 0.54 -11.74 0.75
N ILE A 66 -0.42 -10.97 0.25
CA ILE A 66 -0.98 -9.81 0.97
C ILE A 66 -1.64 -10.27 2.28
N PHE A 67 -2.43 -11.34 2.23
CA PHE A 67 -3.07 -11.92 3.40
C PHE A 67 -2.05 -12.36 4.44
N LEU A 68 -1.05 -13.17 4.06
CA LEU A 68 -0.03 -13.71 4.96
C LEU A 68 0.84 -12.62 5.57
N ILE A 69 1.30 -11.64 4.78
CA ILE A 69 2.13 -10.53 5.30
C ILE A 69 1.31 -9.66 6.25
N THR A 70 0.05 -9.38 5.93
CA THR A 70 -0.84 -8.60 6.83
C THR A 70 -1.12 -9.36 8.12
N PHE A 71 -1.37 -10.67 8.02
CA PHE A 71 -1.61 -11.55 9.15
C PHE A 71 -0.37 -11.64 10.06
N LEU A 72 0.82 -11.84 9.48
CA LEU A 72 2.09 -11.84 10.19
C LEU A 72 2.38 -10.50 10.86
N GLY A 73 2.12 -9.39 10.16
CA GLY A 73 2.25 -8.04 10.70
C GLY A 73 1.33 -7.81 11.90
N LYS A 74 0.10 -8.32 11.85
CA LYS A 74 -0.86 -8.24 12.96
C LYS A 74 -0.39 -9.07 14.17
N ILE A 75 0.03 -10.32 13.96
CA ILE A 75 0.60 -11.16 15.03
C ILE A 75 1.81 -10.49 15.65
N SER A 76 2.75 -9.99 14.83
CA SER A 76 3.98 -9.34 15.29
C SER A 76 3.69 -8.10 16.14
N LYS A 77 2.61 -7.38 15.83
CA LYS A 77 2.11 -6.27 16.64
C LYS A 77 1.50 -6.75 17.95
N GLU A 78 0.65 -7.78 17.93
CA GLU A 78 -0.03 -8.32 19.12
C GLU A 78 0.94 -8.94 20.14
N ILE A 79 1.96 -9.67 19.69
CA ILE A 79 2.98 -10.25 20.57
C ILE A 79 4.03 -9.22 21.05
N GLY A 80 3.84 -7.93 20.73
CA GLY A 80 4.73 -6.83 21.11
C GLY A 80 6.11 -6.86 20.45
N CYS A 81 6.30 -7.62 19.37
CA CYS A 81 7.59 -7.71 18.67
C CYS A 81 8.02 -6.34 18.13
N LEU A 82 7.11 -5.64 17.46
CA LEU A 82 7.38 -4.31 16.91
C LEU A 82 7.71 -3.29 18.01
N ASP A 83 7.07 -3.40 19.18
CA ASP A 83 7.31 -2.48 20.30
C ASP A 83 8.67 -2.72 20.95
N ARG A 84 9.09 -3.98 21.07
CA ARG A 84 10.46 -4.31 21.50
C ARG A 84 11.50 -3.78 20.51
N MET A 85 11.25 -3.87 19.21
CA MET A 85 12.14 -3.31 18.18
C MET A 85 12.24 -1.78 18.25
N VAL A 86 11.12 -1.09 18.49
CA VAL A 86 11.09 0.36 18.69
C VAL A 86 11.91 0.75 19.92
N SER A 87 11.72 0.07 21.05
CA SER A 87 12.47 0.33 22.29
C SER A 87 13.97 0.10 22.11
N ALA A 88 14.36 -1.04 21.54
CA ALA A 88 15.77 -1.32 21.25
C ALA A 88 16.40 -0.27 20.30
N SER A 89 15.62 0.24 19.34
CA SER A 89 16.08 1.31 18.44
C SER A 89 16.24 2.65 19.17
N LYS A 90 15.47 2.92 20.23
CA LYS A 90 15.62 4.12 21.07
C LYS A 90 16.87 4.05 21.94
N ASP A 91 17.39 2.86 22.23
CA ASP A 91 18.62 2.70 23.02
C ASP A 91 19.89 2.97 22.20
N LEU A 92 19.76 3.06 20.87
CA LEU A 92 20.85 3.45 19.98
C LEU A 92 21.21 4.94 20.12
N LYS A 93 22.45 5.29 19.73
CA LYS A 93 22.88 6.69 19.64
C LYS A 93 21.90 7.48 18.76
N GLY A 94 21.41 8.61 19.29
CA GLY A 94 20.39 9.46 18.64
C GLY A 94 18.95 9.20 19.13
N GLY A 95 18.73 8.16 19.93
CA GLY A 95 17.49 7.98 20.69
C GLY A 95 16.24 7.86 19.81
N ALA A 96 15.23 8.67 20.15
CA ALA A 96 13.98 8.74 19.38
C ALA A 96 14.19 9.16 17.91
N ARG A 97 15.22 9.95 17.57
CA ARG A 97 15.47 10.33 16.17
C ARG A 97 15.90 9.11 15.34
N THR A 98 16.77 8.28 15.92
CA THR A 98 17.23 7.05 15.29
C THR A 98 16.08 6.08 15.12
N ALA A 99 15.30 5.82 16.17
CA ALA A 99 14.12 4.96 16.10
C ALA A 99 13.07 5.43 15.07
N ALA A 100 12.88 6.74 14.91
CA ALA A 100 11.94 7.30 13.94
C ALA A 100 12.37 7.08 12.48
N ALA A 101 13.68 6.94 12.22
CA ALA A 101 14.22 6.65 10.90
C ALA A 101 14.39 5.15 10.64
N THR A 102 14.90 4.38 11.61
CA THR A 102 15.20 2.95 11.43
C THR A 102 13.95 2.09 11.30
N MET A 103 12.89 2.40 12.04
CA MET A 103 11.69 1.56 12.00
C MET A 103 10.97 1.61 10.64
N PRO A 104 10.72 2.78 10.02
CA PRO A 104 10.18 2.82 8.67
C PRO A 104 11.14 2.27 7.63
N LEU A 105 12.46 2.41 7.82
CA LEU A 105 13.47 1.82 6.94
C LEU A 105 13.37 0.30 6.90
N LEU A 106 13.30 -0.36 8.07
CA LEU A 106 13.13 -1.81 8.17
C LEU A 106 11.82 -2.28 7.54
N VAL A 107 10.73 -1.53 7.73
CA VAL A 107 9.45 -1.84 7.10
C VAL A 107 9.49 -1.56 5.58
N GLY A 108 10.30 -0.60 5.14
CA GLY A 108 10.53 -0.24 3.74
C GLY A 108 11.34 -1.28 2.97
N MET A 109 12.12 -2.11 3.65
CA MET A 109 12.82 -3.26 3.04
C MET A 109 11.85 -4.37 2.59
N MET A 110 10.59 -4.33 3.02
CA MET A 110 9.56 -5.27 2.57
C MET A 110 8.81 -4.68 1.36
N PRO A 111 8.88 -5.30 0.17
CA PRO A 111 8.06 -4.91 -0.96
C PRO A 111 6.61 -5.28 -0.66
N MET A 112 5.86 -4.35 -0.07
CA MET A 112 4.49 -4.59 0.33
C MET A 112 3.55 -3.43 -0.04
N PRO A 113 2.41 -3.72 -0.69
CA PRO A 113 1.33 -2.75 -0.78
C PRO A 113 0.80 -2.48 0.65
N GLY A 114 0.70 -1.20 1.03
CA GLY A 114 0.14 -0.81 2.32
C GLY A 114 1.10 -0.83 3.51
N GLY A 115 2.41 -0.95 3.33
CA GLY A 115 3.34 -0.97 4.47
C GLY A 115 3.39 0.32 5.31
N ALA A 116 2.86 1.43 4.80
CA ALA A 116 2.62 2.64 5.59
C ALA A 116 1.64 2.40 6.75
N LEU A 117 0.69 1.47 6.61
CA LEU A 117 -0.23 1.07 7.69
C LEU A 117 0.52 0.46 8.87
N LEU A 118 1.63 -0.22 8.61
CA LEU A 118 2.48 -0.82 9.64
C LEU A 118 3.50 0.19 10.19
N SER A 119 4.11 1.02 9.34
CA SER A 119 5.18 1.94 9.75
C SER A 119 4.70 3.25 10.38
N ALA A 120 3.57 3.81 9.95
CA ALA A 120 3.01 5.04 10.50
C ALA A 120 2.75 4.99 12.02
N PRO A 121 2.12 3.93 12.59
CA PRO A 121 1.96 3.86 14.04
C PRO A 121 3.29 3.71 14.80
N LEU A 122 4.33 3.14 14.18
CA LEU A 122 5.66 3.03 14.79
C LEU A 122 6.33 4.39 14.93
N VAL A 123 6.26 5.23 13.88
CA VAL A 123 6.75 6.62 13.94
C VAL A 123 5.95 7.42 14.98
N GLY A 124 4.63 7.26 15.04
CA GLY A 124 3.79 7.93 16.03
C GLY A 124 4.13 7.58 17.50
N LYS A 125 4.63 6.37 17.78
CA LYS A 125 5.12 5.96 19.12
C LYS A 125 6.47 6.58 19.49
N VAL A 126 7.17 7.17 18.52
CA VAL A 126 8.51 7.73 18.70
C VAL A 126 8.49 9.26 18.62
N LEU A 127 7.63 9.82 17.75
CA LEU A 127 7.43 11.26 17.57
C LEU A 127 6.09 11.68 18.20
N PRO A 128 6.07 12.15 19.46
CA PRO A 128 4.84 12.60 20.12
C PRO A 128 4.26 13.84 19.43
N ARG A 129 2.94 13.89 19.30
CA ARG A 129 2.21 14.99 18.62
C ARG A 129 2.36 16.35 19.29
N GLU A 130 2.66 16.37 20.59
CA GLU A 130 2.92 17.60 21.35
C GLU A 130 4.17 18.34 20.85
N LYS A 131 5.12 17.62 20.25
CA LYS A 131 6.41 18.15 19.81
C LYS A 131 6.56 18.18 18.29
N TYR A 132 5.86 17.32 17.57
CA TYR A 132 5.99 17.16 16.13
C TYR A 132 4.64 17.20 15.44
N SER A 133 4.56 17.93 14.33
CA SER A 133 3.34 18.00 13.52
C SER A 133 3.07 16.68 12.80
N ALA A 134 1.81 16.45 12.40
CA ALA A 134 1.42 15.26 11.66
C ALA A 134 2.08 15.20 10.28
N GLU A 135 2.30 16.35 9.65
CA GLU A 135 2.99 16.50 8.37
C GLU A 135 4.44 16.07 8.50
N PHE A 136 5.13 16.48 9.58
CA PHE A 136 6.50 16.08 9.83
C PHE A 136 6.62 14.56 10.09
N ALA A 137 5.75 14.00 10.93
CA ALA A 137 5.75 12.55 11.17
C ALA A 137 5.47 11.75 9.88
N THR A 138 4.55 12.24 9.03
CA THR A 138 4.28 11.68 7.71
C THR A 138 5.52 11.75 6.82
N ALA A 139 6.20 12.90 6.77
CA ALA A 139 7.41 13.09 5.98
C ALA A 139 8.55 12.16 6.43
N VAL A 140 8.76 12.02 7.75
CA VAL A 140 9.77 11.10 8.30
C VAL A 140 9.46 9.65 7.95
N ASN A 141 8.20 9.24 8.10
CA ASN A 141 7.75 7.90 7.73
C ASN A 141 7.92 7.63 6.23
N TYR A 142 7.52 8.57 5.39
CA TYR A 142 7.64 8.46 3.94
C TYR A 142 9.11 8.41 3.51
N TRP A 143 9.91 9.40 3.89
CA TRP A 143 11.31 9.48 3.47
C TRP A 143 12.09 8.23 3.90
N SER A 144 12.04 7.88 5.18
CA SER A 144 12.85 6.80 5.73
C SER A 144 12.48 5.42 5.16
N ARG A 145 11.22 5.23 4.74
CA ARG A 145 10.76 4.01 4.07
C ARG A 145 11.34 3.83 2.66
N HIS A 146 11.57 4.92 1.92
CA HIS A 146 11.97 4.86 0.50
C HIS A 146 13.47 5.09 0.28
N VAL A 147 14.24 5.51 1.30
CA VAL A 147 15.70 5.70 1.19
C VAL A 147 16.41 4.44 0.68
N ILE A 148 15.95 3.25 1.08
CA ILE A 148 16.59 1.99 0.71
C ILE A 148 16.14 1.46 -0.66
N GLU A 149 15.03 1.95 -1.21
CA GLU A 149 14.42 1.44 -2.44
C GLU A 149 15.41 1.47 -3.62
N PHE A 150 16.21 2.53 -3.74
CA PHE A 150 17.22 2.69 -4.79
C PHE A 150 18.36 1.65 -4.76
N PHE A 151 18.58 1.00 -3.63
CA PHE A 151 19.69 0.07 -3.42
C PHE A 151 19.22 -1.37 -3.14
N TRP A 152 17.91 -1.57 -3.00
CA TRP A 152 17.36 -2.84 -2.53
C TRP A 152 17.13 -3.80 -3.69
N PRO A 153 17.79 -4.98 -3.75
CA PRO A 153 17.74 -5.87 -4.92
C PRO A 153 16.35 -6.45 -5.23
N ILE A 154 15.41 -6.32 -4.31
CA ILE A 154 14.04 -6.85 -4.42
C ILE A 154 13.09 -5.80 -5.03
N TYR A 155 13.48 -4.52 -5.04
CA TYR A 155 12.77 -3.49 -5.80
C TYR A 155 13.31 -3.47 -7.24
N PRO A 156 12.44 -3.53 -8.27
CA PRO A 156 12.83 -3.56 -9.67
C PRO A 156 13.39 -2.22 -10.18
#